data_AF-A0A947B4A5-F1
#
_entry.id   AF-A0A947B4A5-F1
#
_cell.length_a   1.000
_cell.length_b   1.000
_cell.length_c   1.000
_cell.angle_alpha   90.00
_cell.angle_beta   90.00
_cell.angle_gamma   90.00
#
_symmetry.space_group_name_H-M   'P 1'
#
loop_
_entity.id
_entity.type
_entity.pdbx_description
1 polymer ?
#
loop_
_entity_poly.entity_id
_entity_poly.type
_entity_poly.pdbx_seq_one_letter_code
_entity_poly.pdbx_strand_id
1 'polypeptide(L)'
;MPDYSAPAGDRTHGGIGWFGVGSGWQTYEAALRQALADRSGQMSLRRHELVGIEPERYPHAHDVATLAIAALARGESVTAEHAQPVYLRDRVTR
;
A
#
# COMPACT_ATOMS: atom_id res chain seq x y z
N MET A 1 -16.56 -21.31 11.43
CA MET A 1 -15.72 -20.25 10.82
C MET A 1 -16.24 -20.06 9.40
N PRO A 2 -16.62 -18.85 8.97
CA PRO A 2 -16.94 -18.66 7.56
C PRO A 2 -15.66 -18.86 6.76
N ASP A 3 -15.78 -19.70 5.75
CA ASP A 3 -14.75 -20.03 4.76
C ASP A 3 -14.45 -18.78 3.94
N TYR A 4 -13.41 -18.03 4.33
CA TYR A 4 -12.96 -16.88 3.56
C TYR A 4 -12.17 -17.41 2.37
N SER A 5 -12.88 -17.71 1.29
CA SER A 5 -12.25 -17.83 -0.02
C SER A 5 -11.48 -16.54 -0.27
N ALA A 6 -10.15 -16.65 -0.30
CA ALA A 6 -9.31 -15.62 -0.90
C ALA A 6 -9.92 -15.27 -2.27
N PRO A 7 -10.06 -13.98 -2.62
CA PRO A 7 -10.57 -13.63 -3.94
C PRO A 7 -9.74 -14.38 -4.98
N ALA A 8 -10.44 -15.23 -5.74
CA ALA A 8 -9.86 -16.07 -6.75
C ALA A 8 -9.14 -15.19 -7.77
N GLY A 9 -7.83 -15.38 -7.87
CA GLY A 9 -7.00 -15.14 -9.04
C GLY A 9 -7.28 -13.89 -9.88
N ASP A 10 -6.63 -12.78 -9.52
CA ASP A 10 -5.81 -12.01 -10.46
C ASP A 10 -4.64 -11.39 -9.68
N ARG A 11 -3.53 -12.12 -9.59
CA ARG A 11 -2.26 -11.58 -9.05
C ARG A 11 -1.32 -11.15 -10.17
N THR A 12 -1.88 -10.69 -11.27
CA THR A 12 -1.15 -10.13 -12.40
C THR A 12 -1.72 -8.76 -12.72
N HIS A 13 -1.39 -7.76 -11.91
CA HIS A 13 -1.24 -6.41 -12.44
C HIS A 13 -0.02 -6.41 -13.38
N GLY A 14 -0.15 -7.07 -14.54
CA GLY A 14 0.79 -6.99 -15.67
C GLY A 14 0.72 -5.64 -16.38
N GLY A 15 0.05 -4.65 -15.78
CA GLY A 15 -0.09 -3.30 -16.28
C GLY A 15 1.02 -2.38 -15.79
N ILE A 16 1.58 -1.60 -16.73
CA ILE A 16 2.53 -0.53 -16.47
C ILE A 16 1.74 0.65 -15.86
N GLY A 17 1.37 0.60 -14.57
CA GLY A 17 0.54 1.65 -13.96
C GLY A 17 0.46 1.56 -12.43
N TRP A 18 -0.08 2.61 -11.80
CA TRP A 18 -0.31 2.67 -10.35
C TRP A 18 -1.67 2.08 -9.99
N PHE A 19 -1.75 1.43 -8.82
CA PHE A 19 -3.00 0.97 -8.25
C PHE A 19 -3.17 1.59 -6.85
N GLY A 20 -4.30 2.23 -6.61
CA GLY A 20 -4.60 2.88 -5.33
C GLY A 20 -5.18 1.90 -4.31
N VAL A 21 -4.68 1.88 -3.08
CA VAL A 21 -5.21 1.03 -2.00
C VAL A 21 -5.39 1.80 -0.69
N GLY A 22 -6.43 1.47 0.06
CA GLY A 22 -6.67 1.96 1.42
C GLY A 22 -7.54 3.21 1.51
N SER A 23 -8.03 3.49 2.72
CA SER A 23 -9.10 4.46 2.97
C SER A 23 -8.75 5.91 2.58
N GLY A 24 -7.46 6.24 2.47
CA GLY A 24 -7.03 7.53 1.94
C GLY A 24 -7.56 7.81 0.52
N TRP A 25 -7.70 6.78 -0.32
CA TRP A 25 -8.29 6.91 -1.65
C TRP A 25 -9.81 7.13 -1.61
N GLN A 26 -10.51 6.71 -0.55
CA GLN A 26 -11.91 7.05 -0.36
C GLN A 26 -12.07 8.53 0.03
N THR A 27 -11.25 8.99 0.98
CA THR A 27 -11.37 10.34 1.56
C THR A 27 -10.83 11.43 0.64
N TYR A 28 -9.74 11.15 -0.09
CA TYR A 28 -8.96 12.15 -0.82
C TYR A 28 -8.80 11.83 -2.31
N GLU A 29 -9.73 11.07 -2.91
CA GLU A 29 -9.61 10.58 -4.29
C GLU A 29 -9.24 11.69 -5.28
N ALA A 30 -9.99 12.80 -5.26
CA ALA A 30 -9.78 13.91 -6.19
C ALA A 30 -8.38 14.52 -6.08
N ALA A 31 -7.91 14.75 -4.85
CA ALA A 31 -6.58 15.32 -4.59
C ALA A 31 -5.47 14.35 -5.01
N LEU A 32 -5.63 13.05 -4.74
CA LEU A 32 -4.67 12.01 -5.11
C LEU A 32 -4.61 11.81 -6.63
N ARG A 33 -5.75 11.84 -7.32
CA ARG A 33 -5.82 11.81 -8.79
C ARG A 33 -5.12 13.01 -9.42
N GLN A 34 -5.37 14.21 -8.92
CA GLN A 34 -4.70 15.42 -9.39
C GLN A 34 -3.19 15.34 -9.20
N ALA A 35 -2.74 14.95 -8.00
CA ALA A 35 -1.32 14.80 -7.70
C ALA A 35 -0.63 13.77 -8.62
N LEU A 36 -1.33 12.69 -9.01
CA LEU A 36 -0.80 11.71 -9.95
C LEU A 36 -0.75 12.26 -11.39
N ALA A 37 -1.76 13.01 -11.82
CA ALA A 37 -1.79 13.68 -13.13
C ALA A 37 -0.65 14.69 -13.27
N ASP A 38 -0.41 15.52 -12.24
CA ASP A 38 0.65 16.53 -12.24
C ASP A 38 2.05 15.92 -12.39
N ARG A 39 2.27 14.74 -11.78
CA ARG A 39 3.52 13.98 -11.90
C ARG A 39 3.65 13.28 -13.26
N SER A 40 2.54 12.81 -13.82
CA SER A 40 2.51 12.14 -15.13
C SER A 40 2.86 13.08 -16.27
N GLY A 41 2.45 14.36 -16.18
CA GLY A 41 2.79 15.38 -17.18
C GLY A 41 4.28 15.71 -17.26
N GLN A 42 5.06 15.38 -16.22
CA GLN A 42 6.49 15.68 -16.14
C GLN A 42 7.39 14.54 -16.67
N MET A 43 6.85 13.34 -16.88
CA MET A 43 7.61 12.18 -17.36
C MET A 43 6.85 11.43 -18.45
N SER A 44 7.40 11.41 -19.67
CA SER A 44 6.82 10.79 -20.87
C SER A 44 6.83 9.25 -20.85
N LEU A 45 6.31 8.63 -19.79
CA LEU A 45 6.17 7.17 -19.68
C LEU A 45 4.79 6.82 -19.11
N ARG A 46 4.07 5.94 -19.81
CA ARG A 46 2.73 5.40 -19.46
C ARG A 46 2.62 4.76 -18.07
N ARG A 47 3.74 4.60 -17.36
CA ARG A 47 3.84 3.99 -16.02
C ARG A 47 3.08 4.74 -14.93
N HIS A 48 2.57 5.95 -15.21
CA HIS A 48 1.93 6.79 -14.21
C HIS A 48 0.39 6.78 -14.24
N GLU A 49 -0.23 6.02 -15.15
CA GLU A 49 -1.69 5.88 -15.20
C GLU A 49 -2.22 5.11 -13.99
N LEU A 50 -3.30 5.62 -13.37
CA LEU A 50 -4.01 4.90 -12.31
C LEU A 50 -4.93 3.85 -12.94
N VAL A 51 -4.62 2.58 -12.75
CA VAL A 51 -5.34 1.46 -13.39
C VAL A 51 -6.49 0.92 -12.54
N GLY A 52 -6.57 1.30 -11.27
CA GLY A 52 -7.63 0.87 -10.35
C GLY A 52 -7.46 1.45 -8.94
N ILE A 53 -8.52 1.35 -8.14
CA ILE A 53 -8.54 1.75 -6.73
C ILE A 53 -9.35 0.72 -5.92
N GLU A 54 -8.78 0.27 -4.79
CA GLU A 54 -9.48 -0.50 -3.75
C GLU A 54 -9.41 0.24 -2.40
N PRO A 55 -10.40 1.09 -2.08
CA PRO A 55 -10.34 1.94 -0.89
C PRO A 55 -10.49 1.15 0.43
N GLU A 56 -11.13 -0.02 0.38
CA GLU A 56 -11.40 -0.86 1.55
C GLU A 56 -10.34 -1.97 1.74
N ARG A 57 -9.26 -1.94 0.97
CA ARG A 57 -8.15 -2.89 1.14
C ARG A 57 -7.26 -2.46 2.31
N TYR A 58 -7.17 -3.32 3.31
CA TYR A 58 -6.36 -3.12 4.52
C TYR A 58 -5.12 -4.03 4.52
N PRO A 59 -4.07 -3.70 5.30
CA PRO A 59 -2.92 -4.58 5.46
C PRO A 59 -3.33 -5.94 6.04
N HIS A 60 -2.81 -7.02 5.46
CA HIS A 60 -2.98 -8.37 5.99
C HIS A 60 -1.69 -8.85 6.67
N ALA A 61 -1.84 -9.54 7.81
CA ALA A 61 -0.70 -10.08 8.57
C ALA A 61 0.18 -11.01 7.72
N HIS A 62 -0.41 -11.78 6.80
CA HIS A 62 0.30 -12.64 5.86
C HIS A 62 1.25 -11.84 4.95
N ASP A 63 0.79 -10.73 4.40
CA ASP A 63 1.59 -9.90 3.49
C ASP A 63 2.73 -9.21 4.26
N VAL A 64 2.45 -8.77 5.48
CA VAL A 64 3.47 -8.22 6.40
C VAL A 64 4.54 -9.29 6.73
N ALA A 65 4.12 -10.51 7.06
CA ALA A 65 5.04 -11.62 7.34
C ALA A 65 5.90 -11.97 6.11
N THR A 66 5.32 -11.92 4.92
CA THR A 66 6.05 -12.15 3.66
C THR A 66 7.18 -11.14 3.46
N LEU A 67 6.92 -9.86 3.72
CA LEU A 67 7.95 -8.82 3.69
C LEU A 67 9.01 -9.03 4.79
N ALA A 68 8.58 -9.46 5.97
CA ALA A 68 9.45 -9.68 7.12
C ALA A 68 10.51 -10.78 6.88
N ILE A 69 10.22 -11.81 6.07
CA ILE A 69 11.18 -12.85 5.71
C ILE A 69 12.45 -12.24 5.10
N ALA A 70 12.29 -11.32 4.15
CA ALA A 70 13.42 -10.66 3.50
C ALA A 70 14.18 -9.73 4.46
N ALA A 71 13.47 -9.00 5.33
CA ALA A 71 14.07 -8.13 6.33
C ALA A 71 14.89 -8.92 7.37
N LEU A 72 14.36 -10.07 7.82
CA LEU A 72 15.05 -10.97 8.73
C LEU A 72 16.34 -11.51 8.12
N ALA A 73 16.32 -11.91 6.85
CA ALA A 73 17.50 -12.38 6.13
C ALA A 73 18.59 -11.29 6.01
N ARG A 74 18.21 -10.00 6.03
CA ARG A 74 19.13 -8.86 6.04
C ARG A 74 19.61 -8.47 7.46
N GLY A 75 19.16 -9.16 8.50
CA GLY A 75 19.52 -8.85 9.89
C GLY A 75 18.81 -7.62 10.47
N GLU A 76 17.67 -7.22 9.91
CA GLU A 76 16.91 -6.02 10.32
C GLU A 76 15.96 -6.27 11.52
N SER A 77 16.05 -7.44 12.17
CA SER A 77 15.26 -7.73 13.36
C SER A 77 15.79 -6.99 14.59
N VAL A 78 14.87 -6.56 15.46
CA VAL A 78 15.20 -5.97 16.76
C VAL A 78 14.72 -6.88 17.90
N THR A 79 15.33 -6.74 19.08
CA THR A 79 14.78 -7.38 20.29
C THR A 79 13.47 -6.72 20.69
N ALA A 80 12.67 -7.43 21.50
CA ALA A 80 11.31 -7.00 21.83
C ALA A 80 11.28 -5.62 22.50
N GLU A 81 12.24 -5.33 23.37
CA GLU A 81 12.37 -4.06 24.08
C GLU A 81 12.74 -2.88 23.16
N HIS A 82 13.26 -3.15 21.95
CA HIS A 82 13.58 -2.13 20.96
C HIS A 82 12.51 -1.99 19.87
N ALA A 83 11.43 -2.78 19.92
CA ALA A 83 10.33 -2.65 18.97
C ALA A 83 9.57 -1.34 19.21
N GLN A 84 9.61 -0.42 18.24
CA GLN A 84 8.94 0.89 18.33
C GLN A 84 7.84 1.02 17.27
N PRO A 85 6.68 1.60 17.61
CA PRO A 85 5.65 1.88 16.63
C PRO A 85 6.09 2.99 15.67
N VAL A 86 5.67 2.90 14.41
CA VAL A 86 5.87 3.96 13.41
C VAL A 86 4.61 4.79 13.31
N TYR A 87 4.65 6.01 13.85
CA TYR A 87 3.59 7.00 13.69
C TYR A 87 4.02 8.06 12.68
N LEU A 88 3.21 8.27 11.64
CA LEU A 88 3.47 9.31 10.63
C LEU A 88 3.04 10.72 11.09
N ARG A 89 2.35 10.83 12.22
CA ARG A 89 1.92 12.11 12.80
C ARG A 89 2.45 12.24 14.22
N ASP A 90 3.02 13.40 14.52
CA ASP A 90 3.53 13.72 15.86
C ASP A 90 2.41 14.01 16.86
N ARG A 91 1.20 14.36 16.38
CA ARG A 91 0.03 14.68 17.23
C ARG A 91 -1.21 13.97 16.74
N VAL A 92 -1.79 13.17 17.63
CA VAL A 92 -2.97 12.32 17.37
C VAL A 92 -4.25 12.93 17.96
N THR A 93 -4.14 13.80 18.96
CA THR A 93 -5.26 14.45 19.66
C THR A 93 -5.06 15.96 19.78
N ARG A 94 -6.16 16.70 19.87
CA ARG A 94 -6.19 18.13 20.20
C ARG A 94 -6.68 18.31 21.64
#